data_AF-R1DZC5-F1
#
_entry.id   AF-R1DZC5-F1
#
_cell.length_a   1.000
_cell.length_b   1.000
_cell.length_c   1.000
_cell.angle_alpha   90.00
_cell.angle_beta   90.00
_cell.angle_gamma   90.00
#
_symmetry.space_group_name_H-M   'P 1'
#
loop_
_entity.id
_entity.type
_entity.pdbx_description
1 polymer ?
#
loop_
_entity_poly.entity_id
_entity_poly.type
_entity_poly.pdbx_seq_one_letter_code
_entity_poly.pdbx_strand_id
1 'polypeptide(L)'
;ALAEQVRAARRAELPLVMAHENDAVRGGCIFAHFFEVTPRDLLSDGLYNDLAVGCHSNPHRQVSLALLAKALGATKQTAQSRVRRATVTRSMQTRGSSSNTEPSNGDDAVEESATQDRQMV
;
A
#
# COMPACT_ATOMS: atom_id res chain seq x y z
N ALA A 1 -7.62 -17.88 -6.85
CA ALA A 1 -7.20 -16.56 -6.32
C ALA A 1 -7.81 -15.40 -7.13
N LEU A 2 -7.18 -14.87 -8.20
CA LEU A 2 -7.69 -13.65 -8.88
C LEU A 2 -9.02 -13.87 -9.63
N ALA A 3 -9.14 -14.94 -10.41
CA ALA A 3 -10.37 -15.21 -11.17
C ALA A 3 -11.60 -15.35 -10.26
N GLU A 4 -11.45 -15.93 -9.08
CA GLU A 4 -12.54 -16.04 -8.08
C GLU A 4 -12.95 -14.67 -7.53
N GLN A 5 -11.99 -13.78 -7.30
CA GLN A 5 -12.26 -12.40 -6.88
C GLN A 5 -13.02 -11.63 -7.97
N VAL A 6 -12.59 -11.76 -9.24
CA VAL A 6 -13.30 -11.15 -10.37
C VAL A 6 -14.73 -11.69 -10.47
N ARG A 7 -14.92 -13.00 -10.35
CA ARG A 7 -16.26 -13.61 -10.31
C ARG A 7 -17.11 -13.08 -9.17
N ALA A 8 -16.54 -12.96 -7.96
CA ALA A 8 -17.24 -12.42 -6.80
C ALA A 8 -17.64 -10.95 -7.00
N ALA A 9 -16.75 -10.12 -7.54
CA ALA A 9 -17.02 -8.72 -7.82
C ALA A 9 -18.13 -8.55 -8.88
N ARG A 10 -18.12 -9.36 -9.94
CA ARG A 10 -19.17 -9.34 -10.96
C ARG A 10 -20.52 -9.81 -10.43
N ARG A 11 -20.56 -10.86 -9.59
CA ARG A 11 -21.81 -11.28 -8.91
C ARG A 11 -22.36 -10.21 -7.97
N ALA A 12 -21.49 -9.38 -7.41
CA ALA A 12 -21.87 -8.24 -6.57
C ALA A 12 -22.10 -6.95 -7.36
N GLU A 13 -22.09 -7.00 -8.70
CA GLU A 13 -22.29 -5.86 -9.61
C GLU A 13 -21.36 -4.67 -9.31
N LEU A 14 -20.15 -4.96 -8.84
CA LEU A 14 -19.17 -3.92 -8.56
C LEU A 14 -18.60 -3.36 -9.87
N PRO A 15 -18.45 -2.03 -10.00
CA PRO A 15 -17.73 -1.44 -11.11
C PRO A 15 -16.29 -1.96 -11.18
N LEU A 16 -15.88 -2.44 -12.35
CA LEU A 16 -14.53 -2.95 -12.59
C LEU A 16 -13.81 -2.05 -13.58
N VAL A 17 -12.58 -1.67 -13.23
CA VAL A 17 -11.66 -0.99 -14.12
C VAL A 17 -10.51 -1.92 -14.40
N MET A 18 -10.25 -2.21 -15.67
CA MET A 18 -9.13 -3.02 -16.09
C MET A 18 -7.95 -2.15 -16.48
N ALA A 19 -6.76 -2.59 -16.08
CA ALA A 19 -5.50 -2.00 -16.52
C ALA A 19 -4.50 -3.13 -16.78
N HIS A 20 -3.61 -2.91 -17.74
CA HIS A 20 -2.49 -3.82 -17.98
C HIS A 20 -1.18 -3.04 -18.08
N GLU A 21 -0.10 -3.61 -17.56
CA GLU A 21 1.25 -3.07 -17.72
C GLU A 21 1.80 -3.49 -19.09
N ASN A 22 2.41 -2.55 -19.81
CA ASN A 22 3.02 -2.76 -21.12
C ASN A 22 4.56 -2.63 -21.06
N ASP A 23 5.12 -2.22 -19.92
CA ASP A 23 6.56 -2.18 -19.67
C ASP A 23 7.10 -3.55 -19.24
N ALA A 24 7.85 -4.22 -20.11
CA ALA A 24 8.44 -5.53 -19.85
C ALA A 24 9.35 -5.56 -18.62
N VAL A 25 10.06 -4.46 -18.30
CA VAL A 25 10.93 -4.38 -17.11
C VAL A 25 10.10 -4.42 -15.81
N ARG A 26 8.82 -4.06 -15.89
CA ARG A 26 7.87 -4.07 -14.78
C ARG A 26 6.91 -5.26 -14.85
N GLY A 27 7.23 -6.28 -15.66
CA GLY A 27 6.41 -7.48 -15.85
C GLY A 27 5.21 -7.28 -16.77
N GLY A 28 5.24 -6.24 -17.61
CA GLY A 28 4.20 -5.98 -18.61
C GLY A 28 4.24 -6.94 -19.79
N CYS A 29 3.12 -7.02 -20.51
CA CYS A 29 2.96 -7.82 -21.72
C CYS A 29 1.99 -7.15 -22.70
N ILE A 30 2.01 -7.63 -23.95
CA ILE A 30 1.01 -7.22 -24.93
C ILE A 30 -0.38 -7.65 -24.46
N PHE A 31 -1.39 -6.81 -24.70
CA PHE A 31 -2.74 -7.06 -24.21
C PHE A 31 -3.33 -8.39 -24.72
N ALA A 32 -2.93 -8.83 -25.92
CA ALA A 32 -3.41 -10.08 -26.50
C ALA A 32 -3.15 -11.31 -25.60
N HIS A 33 -2.09 -11.30 -24.79
CA HIS A 33 -1.77 -12.40 -23.88
C HIS A 33 -2.90 -12.68 -22.87
N PHE A 34 -3.66 -11.66 -22.47
CA PHE A 34 -4.77 -11.84 -21.54
C PHE A 34 -5.89 -12.72 -22.11
N PHE A 35 -6.09 -12.80 -23.43
CA PHE A 35 -7.07 -13.71 -24.02
C PHE A 35 -6.67 -15.20 -23.91
N GLU A 36 -5.39 -15.48 -23.71
CA GLU A 36 -4.86 -16.84 -23.57
C GLU A 36 -4.95 -17.34 -22.13
N VAL A 37 -4.71 -16.46 -21.16
CA VAL A 37 -4.62 -16.80 -19.74
C VAL A 37 -5.91 -16.54 -18.95
N THR A 38 -6.84 -15.78 -19.50
CA THR A 38 -8.12 -15.51 -18.84
C THR A 38 -9.05 -16.72 -18.97
N PRO A 39 -9.64 -17.20 -17.85
CA PRO A 39 -10.61 -18.28 -17.89
C PRO A 39 -11.75 -18.01 -18.88
N ARG A 40 -12.12 -19.05 -19.65
CA ARG A 40 -13.10 -18.93 -20.74
C ARG A 40 -14.45 -18.40 -20.30
N ASP A 41 -14.89 -18.72 -19.09
CA ASP A 41 -16.15 -18.23 -18.51
C ASP A 41 -16.13 -16.71 -18.34
N LEU A 42 -15.03 -16.14 -17.86
CA LEU A 42 -14.89 -14.69 -17.73
C LEU A 42 -14.83 -13.99 -19.10
N LEU A 43 -14.21 -14.61 -20.09
CA LEU A 43 -14.21 -14.12 -21.46
C LEU A 43 -15.63 -14.11 -22.06
N SER A 44 -16.35 -15.23 -21.97
CA SER A 44 -17.72 -15.36 -22.49
C SER A 44 -18.71 -14.45 -21.79
N ASP A 45 -18.51 -14.20 -20.51
CA ASP A 45 -19.35 -13.30 -19.72
C ASP A 45 -19.06 -11.82 -20.01
N GLY A 46 -18.16 -11.51 -20.95
CA GLY A 46 -17.90 -10.15 -21.40
C GLY A 46 -16.99 -9.36 -20.47
N LEU A 47 -16.05 -10.00 -19.76
CA LEU A 47 -15.08 -9.29 -18.90
C LEU A 47 -14.35 -8.17 -19.67
N TYR A 48 -14.05 -8.38 -20.96
CA TYR A 48 -13.38 -7.41 -21.82
C TYR A 48 -14.31 -6.56 -22.70
N ASN A 49 -15.59 -6.44 -22.35
CA ASN A 49 -16.49 -5.51 -23.05
C ASN A 49 -16.09 -4.05 -22.83
N ASP A 50 -15.49 -3.74 -21.67
CA ASP A 50 -14.88 -2.45 -21.38
C ASP A 50 -13.40 -2.44 -21.76
N LEU A 51 -12.92 -1.32 -22.31
CA LEU A 51 -11.52 -1.16 -22.71
C LEU A 51 -10.61 -1.09 -21.49
N ALA A 52 -9.60 -1.97 -21.45
CA ALA A 52 -8.54 -1.90 -20.45
C ALA A 52 -7.60 -0.72 -20.70
N VAL A 53 -7.16 -0.07 -19.63
CA VAL A 53 -6.16 1.01 -19.70
C VAL A 53 -4.75 0.43 -19.82
N GLY A 54 -4.07 0.72 -20.92
CA GLY A 54 -2.66 0.35 -21.11
C GLY A 54 -1.71 1.27 -20.36
N CYS A 55 -0.98 0.72 -19.39
CA CYS A 55 0.09 1.38 -18.67
C CYS A 55 1.40 1.27 -19.46
N HIS A 56 1.79 2.35 -20.13
CA HIS A 56 3.01 2.40 -20.94
C HIS A 56 4.22 2.84 -20.11
N SER A 57 5.43 2.52 -20.57
CA SER A 57 6.68 3.07 -20.05
C SER A 57 6.85 4.55 -20.45
N ASN A 58 7.99 5.15 -20.10
CA ASN A 58 8.30 6.51 -20.52
C ASN A 58 8.37 6.62 -22.05
N PRO A 59 7.95 7.75 -22.64
CA PRO A 59 7.53 9.00 -21.98
C PRO A 59 6.05 9.05 -21.55
N HIS A 60 5.21 8.08 -21.94
CA HIS A 60 3.76 8.13 -21.77
C HIS A 60 3.24 7.62 -20.43
N ARG A 61 4.14 7.30 -19.50
CA ARG A 61 3.79 6.74 -18.19
C ARG A 61 2.81 7.60 -17.41
N GLN A 62 3.07 8.90 -17.33
CA GLN A 62 2.23 9.82 -16.55
C GLN A 62 0.82 9.92 -17.14
N VAL A 63 0.70 9.95 -18.47
CA VAL A 63 -0.60 9.99 -19.16
C VAL A 63 -1.38 8.70 -18.93
N SER A 64 -0.71 7.54 -19.02
CA SER A 64 -1.36 6.24 -18.76
C SER A 64 -1.93 6.17 -17.34
N LEU A 65 -1.17 6.62 -16.34
CA LEU A 65 -1.63 6.67 -14.96
C LEU A 65 -2.76 7.68 -14.75
N ALA A 66 -2.75 8.81 -15.44
CA ALA A 66 -3.84 9.78 -15.39
C ALA A 66 -5.14 9.23 -16.00
N LEU A 67 -5.05 8.48 -17.10
CA LEU A 67 -6.20 7.79 -17.70
C LEU A 67 -6.76 6.71 -16.77
N LEU A 68 -5.88 5.92 -16.13
CA LEU A 68 -6.31 4.94 -15.13
C LEU A 68 -6.99 5.61 -13.94
N ALA A 69 -6.41 6.69 -13.41
CA ALA A 69 -7.02 7.45 -12.31
C ALA A 69 -8.40 7.98 -12.72
N LYS A 70 -8.54 8.51 -13.94
CA LYS A 70 -9.82 8.97 -14.47
C LYS A 70 -10.84 7.83 -14.59
N ALA A 71 -10.43 6.64 -15.05
CA ALA A 71 -11.29 5.46 -15.11
C ALA A 71 -11.75 5.02 -13.71
N LEU A 72 -10.90 5.17 -12.68
CA LEU A 72 -11.24 4.96 -11.27
C LEU A 72 -12.11 6.09 -10.66
N GLY A 73 -12.52 7.08 -11.45
CA GLY A 73 -13.40 8.17 -11.01
C GLY A 73 -12.67 9.44 -10.54
N ALA A 74 -11.36 9.58 -10.78
CA ALA A 74 -10.66 10.81 -10.44
C ALA A 74 -11.20 12.01 -11.24
N THR A 75 -11.52 13.09 -10.53
CA THR A 75 -11.97 14.36 -11.11
C THR A 75 -10.87 15.42 -11.04
N LYS A 76 -11.00 16.49 -11.82
CA LYS A 76 -10.12 17.66 -11.71
C LYS A 76 -10.16 18.21 -10.29
N GLN A 77 -8.99 18.56 -9.75
CA GLN A 77 -8.92 19.24 -8.46
C GLN A 77 -9.51 20.64 -8.60
N THR A 78 -10.39 21.01 -7.67
CA THR A 78 -10.97 22.34 -7.55
C THR A 78 -10.35 23.06 -6.35
N ALA A 79 -10.52 24.38 -6.25
CA ALA A 79 -10.05 25.12 -5.06
C ALA A 79 -10.63 24.52 -3.76
N GLN A 80 -11.89 24.08 -3.79
CA GLN A 80 -12.57 23.45 -2.65
C GLN A 80 -12.00 22.06 -2.31
N SER A 81 -11.51 21.28 -3.28
CA SER A 81 -10.91 19.96 -3.00
C SER A 81 -9.55 20.06 -2.29
N ARG A 82 -8.84 21.18 -2.43
CA ARG A 82 -7.55 21.41 -1.74
C ARG A 82 -7.73 21.63 -0.24
N VAL A 83 -8.83 22.25 0.17
CA VAL A 83 -9.14 22.55 1.59
C VAL A 83 -9.45 21.25 2.36
N ARG A 84 -10.14 20.29 1.75
CA ARG A 84 -10.53 19.01 2.39
C ARG A 84 -9.35 18.09 2.74
N ARG A 85 -8.19 18.29 2.12
CA ARG A 85 -7.01 17.42 2.34
C ARG A 85 -6.20 17.82 3.59
N ALA A 86 -6.45 19.00 4.15
CA ALA A 86 -5.67 19.54 5.26
C ALA A 86 -6.08 18.99 6.66
N THR A 87 -7.15 18.19 6.77
CA THR A 87 -7.75 17.87 8.07
C THR A 87 -7.69 16.40 8.53
N VAL A 88 -6.94 15.53 7.85
CA VAL A 88 -6.73 14.14 8.33
C VAL A 88 -5.34 14.00 8.94
N THR A 89 -5.13 14.64 10.08
CA THR A 89 -4.11 14.20 11.04
C THR A 89 -4.72 13.08 11.88
N ARG A 90 -4.60 11.85 11.41
CA ARG A 90 -5.03 10.66 12.15
C ARG A 90 -4.15 10.53 13.39
N SER A 91 -4.65 10.95 14.57
CA SER A 91 -3.99 10.66 15.84
C SER A 91 -3.99 9.15 16.07
N MET A 92 -2.88 8.48 15.81
CA MET A 92 -2.64 7.13 16.30
C MET A 92 -2.38 7.25 17.80
N GLN A 93 -3.43 7.17 18.61
CA GLN A 93 -3.26 6.91 20.04
C GLN A 93 -2.75 5.48 20.18
N THR A 94 -1.46 5.35 20.42
CA THR A 94 -0.88 4.11 20.93
C THR A 94 -1.51 3.85 22.30
N ARG A 95 -2.24 2.75 22.43
CA ARG A 95 -2.70 2.25 23.74
C ARG A 95 -1.43 1.83 24.50
N GLY A 96 -0.88 2.75 25.28
CA GLY A 96 0.15 2.47 26.26
C GLY A 96 -0.43 1.56 27.33
N SER A 97 0.12 0.35 27.44
CA SER A 97 -0.13 -0.56 28.55
C SER A 97 0.51 0.03 29.80
N SER A 98 -0.31 0.51 30.74
CA SER A 98 0.15 0.98 32.05
C SER A 98 0.70 -0.19 32.86
N SER A 99 2.02 -0.25 33.03
CA SER A 99 2.65 -0.93 34.17
C SER A 99 3.11 0.14 35.15
N ASN A 100 2.49 0.16 36.33
CA ASN A 100 2.93 0.96 37.47
C ASN A 100 4.32 0.49 37.91
N THR A 101 5.28 1.42 37.98
CA THR A 101 6.48 1.25 38.79
C THR A 101 6.60 2.48 39.68
N GLU A 102 6.31 2.30 40.96
CA GLU A 102 6.55 3.29 42.01
C GLU A 102 8.06 3.53 42.22
N PRO A 103 8.48 4.74 42.64
CA PRO A 103 9.86 5.03 42.99
C PRO A 103 10.11 4.72 44.47
N SER A 104 11.16 3.96 44.79
CA SER A 104 11.65 3.83 46.16
C SER A 104 13.12 4.26 46.20
N ASN A 105 13.37 5.46 46.76
CA ASN A 105 14.67 5.86 47.27
C ASN A 105 14.97 5.06 48.54
N GLY A 106 16.19 4.57 48.67
CA GLY A 106 16.72 3.94 49.87
C GLY A 106 18.23 4.04 49.86
N ASP A 107 18.76 4.98 50.61
CA ASP A 107 20.16 5.11 50.98
C ASP A 107 20.59 3.87 51.78
N ASP A 108 21.76 3.31 51.49
CA ASP A 108 22.56 2.62 52.50
C ASP A 108 24.03 2.66 52.10
N ALA A 109 24.77 3.49 52.84
CA ALA A 109 26.21 3.50 52.88
C ALA A 109 26.68 2.41 53.86
N VAL A 110 27.57 1.52 53.42
CA VAL A 110 28.57 0.93 54.33
C VAL A 110 29.87 0.65 53.59
N GLU A 111 30.90 1.12 54.26
CA GLU A 111 32.33 1.15 54.01
C GLU A 111 32.97 -0.22 54.33
N GLU A 112 33.89 -0.70 53.48
CA GLU A 112 34.99 -1.54 53.96
C GLU A 112 36.24 -1.32 53.10
N SER A 113 37.31 -0.89 53.76
CA SER A 113 38.64 -0.63 53.23
C SER A 113 39.48 -1.90 53.17
N ALA A 114 40.30 -2.09 52.13
CA ALA A 114 41.61 -2.75 52.26
C ALA A 114 42.56 -2.43 51.09
N THR A 115 43.78 -2.12 51.52
CA THR A 115 45.00 -1.63 50.85
C THR A 115 45.68 -2.62 49.89
N GLN A 116 46.60 -2.07 49.06
CA GLN A 116 47.93 -2.61 48.67
C GLN A 116 48.06 -3.13 47.22
N ASP A 117 48.65 -2.36 46.30
CA ASP A 117 50.10 -2.28 45.96
C ASP A 117 50.64 -3.57 45.29
N ARG A 118 50.85 -3.54 43.95
CA ARG A 118 52.17 -3.73 43.30
C ARG A 118 52.10 -3.99 41.79
N GLN A 119 53.09 -3.40 41.14
CA GLN A 119 53.51 -3.43 39.74
C GLN A 119 54.38 -4.67 39.43
N MET A 120 54.29 -5.22 38.21
CA MET A 120 55.27 -6.09 37.52
C MET A 120 54.58 -6.63 36.24
N VAL A 121 55.09 -6.62 35.00
CA VAL A 121 56.34 -6.23 34.31
C VAL A 121 55.90 -5.89 32.89
#